data_AF-A0A7L5ABC9-F1
#
_entry.id   AF-A0A7L5ABC9-F1
#
_cell.length_a   1.000
_cell.length_b   1.000
_cell.length_c   1.000
_cell.angle_alpha   90.00
_cell.angle_beta   90.00
_cell.angle_gamma   90.00
#
_symmetry.space_group_name_H-M   'P 1'
#
loop_
_entity.id
_entity.type
_entity.pdbx_description
1 polymer ?
#
loop_
_entity_poly.entity_id
_entity_poly.type
_entity_poly.pdbx_seq_one_letter_code
_entity_poly.pdbx_strand_id
1 'polypeptide(L)'
;MASTGTEYVDSHHTAAVAKRSAALLSVGTASVITLLKLVTGLLTGSLGMLSEAAHSAIDLVAAAITLFSVQAADRPADDEHNYGHGKIESLSAFFETVLMVGSCVWIVYEALHRILSRSHLVLPFSVWPFVVLGLSILVDFSRARALRKAAAQHRSEALAADAVHFGTDIWSSTAVLVGLVATNLGRRFHIPALELADPIAALIVSAIILRVSWNLARQTVDTLLDATPAQGSASSSQVRRGLIRDLAAIDGVLSVDRLRTRRSGPSYFADVTLAMPRNLTFQRSEQITKAATAAVQRVLPDADVVVHSVPTATLAESVHDRIRAVAARSNLNVHDVSVQQYDGALHVEQHLEVDETMSLRHAHDLVTRLESEMRREVPSIATILTHIESEPATIEQPATIDSDRELESRLRKVAREFPAILDIHDVVVTHLHDRIQVNCHCTLPDDLPMAEVHTLLTALENSFKLECPEVTRLLIHPEPATDNRR
;
A
#
# COMPACT_ATOMS: atom_id res chain seq x y z
N MET A 1 11.46 -13.43 -10.69
CA MET A 1 10.68 -12.19 -10.96
C MET A 1 9.76 -12.28 -12.19
N ALA A 2 9.78 -13.35 -13.01
CA ALA A 2 8.90 -13.46 -14.19
C ALA A 2 7.58 -14.24 -13.98
N SER A 3 7.41 -15.01 -12.89
CA SER A 3 6.21 -15.86 -12.70
C SER A 3 5.01 -15.14 -12.08
N THR A 4 5.23 -14.08 -11.30
CA THR A 4 4.14 -13.31 -10.65
C THR A 4 3.36 -12.44 -11.63
N GLY A 5 4.00 -11.98 -12.72
CA GLY A 5 3.34 -11.16 -13.73
C GLY A 5 2.31 -11.94 -14.58
N THR A 6 2.55 -13.22 -14.83
CA THR A 6 1.66 -14.07 -15.65
C THR A 6 0.41 -14.50 -14.88
N GLU A 7 0.55 -14.89 -13.60
CA GLU A 7 -0.59 -15.19 -12.72
C GLU A 7 -1.46 -13.95 -12.44
N TYR A 8 -0.84 -12.77 -12.30
CA TYR A 8 -1.56 -11.52 -12.08
C TYR A 8 -2.44 -11.15 -13.29
N VAL A 9 -1.89 -11.20 -14.51
CA VAL A 9 -2.63 -10.89 -15.75
C VAL A 9 -3.81 -11.86 -15.96
N ASP A 10 -3.65 -13.17 -15.71
CA ASP A 10 -4.72 -14.16 -15.88
C ASP A 10 -5.88 -13.98 -14.87
N SER A 11 -5.56 -13.64 -13.62
CA SER A 11 -6.59 -13.40 -12.58
C SER A 11 -7.42 -12.13 -12.84
N HIS A 12 -6.80 -11.06 -13.35
CA HIS A 12 -7.50 -9.84 -13.71
C HIS A 12 -8.39 -10.04 -14.95
N HIS A 13 -7.90 -10.78 -15.94
CA HIS A 13 -8.63 -11.03 -17.17
C HIS A 13 -9.87 -11.92 -16.94
N THR A 14 -9.77 -12.92 -16.07
CA THR A 14 -10.91 -13.78 -15.69
C THR A 14 -11.96 -13.01 -14.86
N ALA A 15 -11.53 -12.12 -13.97
CA ALA A 15 -12.43 -11.25 -13.20
C ALA A 15 -13.20 -10.27 -14.09
N ALA A 16 -12.54 -9.61 -15.04
CA ALA A 16 -13.17 -8.68 -15.97
C ALA A 16 -14.24 -9.36 -16.86
N VAL A 17 -13.94 -10.56 -17.37
CA VAL A 17 -14.90 -11.37 -18.15
C VAL A 17 -16.13 -11.73 -17.31
N ALA A 18 -15.93 -12.12 -16.05
CA ALA A 18 -17.03 -12.46 -15.15
C ALA A 18 -17.92 -11.25 -14.85
N LYS A 19 -17.36 -10.09 -14.48
CA LYS A 19 -18.12 -8.84 -14.27
C LYS A 19 -18.94 -8.46 -15.50
N ARG A 20 -18.30 -8.47 -16.68
CA ARG A 20 -18.95 -8.13 -17.95
C ARG A 20 -20.09 -9.08 -18.29
N SER A 21 -19.90 -10.38 -18.05
CA SER A 21 -20.94 -11.40 -18.28
C SER A 21 -22.16 -11.19 -17.38
N ALA A 22 -21.95 -10.82 -16.11
CA ALA A 22 -23.02 -10.52 -15.17
C ALA A 22 -23.80 -9.26 -15.59
N ALA A 23 -23.10 -8.20 -16.00
CA ALA A 23 -23.73 -6.98 -16.50
C ALA A 23 -24.50 -7.21 -17.82
N LEU A 24 -23.95 -8.00 -18.76
CA LEU A 24 -24.63 -8.37 -20.01
C LEU A 24 -25.91 -9.16 -19.75
N LEU A 25 -25.85 -10.13 -18.82
CA LEU A 25 -27.03 -10.89 -18.41
C LEU A 25 -28.09 -9.98 -17.78
N SER A 26 -27.68 -9.01 -16.96
CA SER A 26 -28.56 -8.00 -16.37
C SER A 26 -29.29 -7.19 -17.44
N VAL A 27 -28.56 -6.64 -18.41
CA VAL A 27 -29.11 -5.85 -19.53
C VAL A 27 -30.04 -6.69 -20.41
N GLY A 28 -29.63 -7.91 -20.76
CA GLY A 28 -30.46 -8.82 -21.58
C GLY A 28 -31.78 -9.16 -20.89
N THR A 29 -31.73 -9.42 -19.59
CA THR A 29 -32.91 -9.71 -18.77
C THR A 29 -33.83 -8.48 -18.64
N ALA A 30 -33.26 -7.30 -18.36
CA ALA A 30 -33.99 -6.04 -18.30
C ALA A 30 -34.73 -5.76 -19.62
N SER A 31 -34.04 -5.97 -20.75
CA SER A 31 -34.61 -5.75 -22.09
C SER A 31 -35.82 -6.63 -22.35
N VAL A 32 -35.75 -7.92 -21.98
CA VAL A 32 -36.85 -8.88 -22.15
C VAL A 32 -38.05 -8.50 -21.27
N ILE A 33 -37.83 -8.14 -19.99
CA ILE A 33 -38.92 -7.74 -19.09
C ILE A 33 -39.60 -6.46 -19.57
N THR A 34 -38.81 -5.44 -19.92
CA THR A 34 -39.35 -4.15 -20.39
C THR A 34 -40.19 -4.33 -21.64
N LEU A 35 -39.73 -5.15 -22.59
CA LEU A 35 -40.50 -5.48 -23.79
C LEU A 35 -41.79 -6.23 -23.46
N LEU A 36 -41.73 -7.22 -22.56
CA LEU A 36 -42.91 -8.00 -22.14
C LEU A 36 -43.97 -7.10 -21.46
N LYS A 37 -43.55 -6.21 -20.56
CA LYS A 37 -44.43 -5.24 -19.88
C LYS A 37 -45.05 -4.27 -20.89
N LEU A 38 -44.26 -3.73 -21.83
CA LEU A 38 -44.73 -2.82 -22.86
C LEU A 38 -45.77 -3.46 -23.78
N VAL A 39 -45.47 -4.65 -24.32
CA VAL A 39 -46.39 -5.40 -25.20
C VAL A 39 -47.70 -5.72 -24.46
N THR A 40 -47.59 -6.18 -23.21
CA THR A 40 -48.79 -6.45 -22.39
C THR A 40 -49.59 -5.18 -22.14
N GLY A 41 -48.95 -4.05 -21.86
CA GLY A 41 -49.61 -2.76 -21.65
C GLY A 41 -50.36 -2.28 -22.89
N LEU A 42 -49.74 -2.39 -24.07
CA LEU A 42 -50.37 -2.01 -25.34
C LEU A 42 -51.54 -2.93 -25.71
N LEU A 43 -51.38 -4.24 -25.57
CA LEU A 43 -52.43 -5.21 -25.90
C LEU A 43 -53.62 -5.15 -24.95
N THR A 44 -53.38 -4.88 -23.66
CA THR A 44 -54.45 -4.76 -22.65
C THR A 44 -55.05 -3.37 -22.56
N GLY A 45 -54.45 -2.36 -23.19
CA GLY A 45 -54.82 -0.95 -23.03
C GLY A 45 -54.65 -0.44 -21.59
N SER A 46 -53.85 -1.12 -20.77
CA SER A 46 -53.70 -0.82 -19.35
C SER A 46 -52.70 0.30 -19.13
N LEU A 47 -53.19 1.48 -18.73
CA LEU A 47 -52.35 2.63 -18.36
C LEU A 47 -51.36 2.26 -17.23
N GLY A 48 -51.78 1.44 -16.27
CA GLY A 48 -50.91 1.00 -15.16
C GLY A 48 -49.77 0.11 -15.62
N MET A 49 -50.02 -0.80 -16.59
CA MET A 49 -48.96 -1.64 -17.17
C MET A 49 -48.02 -0.83 -18.05
N LEU A 50 -48.51 0.20 -18.74
CA LEU A 50 -47.66 1.13 -19.51
C LEU A 50 -46.76 1.97 -18.59
N SER A 51 -47.25 2.42 -17.43
CA SER A 51 -46.44 3.10 -16.41
C SER A 51 -45.34 2.18 -15.85
N GLU A 52 -45.68 0.92 -15.59
CA GLU A 52 -44.73 -0.10 -15.12
C GLU A 52 -43.67 -0.43 -16.19
N ALA A 53 -44.05 -0.43 -17.47
CA ALA A 53 -43.12 -0.57 -18.58
C ALA A 53 -42.17 0.63 -18.71
N ALA A 54 -42.66 1.85 -18.50
CA ALA A 54 -41.82 3.06 -18.48
C ALA A 54 -40.81 3.04 -17.33
N HIS A 55 -41.20 2.54 -16.16
CA HIS A 55 -40.29 2.32 -15.04
C HIS A 55 -39.17 1.33 -15.40
N SER A 56 -39.52 0.15 -15.95
CA SER A 56 -38.53 -0.82 -16.40
C SER A 56 -37.66 -0.35 -17.58
N ALA A 57 -38.08 0.68 -18.33
CA ALA A 57 -37.22 1.32 -19.32
C ALA A 57 -36.10 2.14 -18.65
N ILE A 58 -36.39 2.81 -17.54
CA ILE A 58 -35.35 3.51 -16.73
C ILE A 58 -34.38 2.48 -16.16
N ASP A 59 -34.87 1.33 -15.69
CA ASP A 59 -34.03 0.24 -15.19
C ASP A 59 -33.10 -0.33 -16.26
N LEU A 60 -33.60 -0.45 -17.50
CA LEU A 60 -32.78 -0.86 -18.63
C LEU A 60 -31.68 0.17 -18.93
N VAL A 61 -31.98 1.47 -18.82
CA VAL A 61 -30.97 2.52 -18.96
C VAL A 61 -29.92 2.41 -17.85
N ALA A 62 -30.33 2.22 -16.59
CA ALA A 62 -29.41 2.02 -15.47
C ALA A 62 -28.49 0.81 -15.69
N ALA A 63 -29.06 -0.35 -16.05
CA ALA A 63 -28.29 -1.56 -16.36
C ALA A 63 -27.30 -1.35 -17.53
N ALA A 64 -27.71 -0.58 -18.55
CA ALA A 64 -26.83 -0.24 -19.67
C ALA A 64 -25.66 0.66 -19.25
N ILE A 65 -25.91 1.64 -18.37
CA ILE A 65 -24.86 2.47 -17.77
C ILE A 65 -23.88 1.59 -16.98
N THR A 66 -24.38 0.67 -16.16
CA THR A 66 -23.55 -0.29 -15.41
C THR A 66 -22.69 -1.16 -16.33
N LEU A 67 -23.27 -1.68 -17.41
CA LEU A 67 -22.52 -2.45 -18.42
C LEU A 67 -21.40 -1.64 -19.07
N PHE A 68 -21.69 -0.41 -19.49
CA PHE A 68 -20.70 0.48 -20.08
C PHE A 68 -19.61 0.85 -19.07
N SER A 69 -20.02 1.16 -17.83
CA SER A 69 -19.12 1.54 -16.75
C SER A 69 -18.13 0.44 -16.41
N VAL A 70 -18.58 -0.80 -16.24
CA VAL A 70 -17.70 -1.96 -16.00
C VAL A 70 -16.69 -2.12 -17.14
N GLN A 71 -17.12 -1.99 -18.40
CA GLN A 71 -16.21 -2.09 -19.56
C GLN A 71 -15.20 -0.95 -19.63
N ALA A 72 -15.62 0.26 -19.28
CA ALA A 72 -14.75 1.44 -19.29
C ALA A 72 -13.78 1.41 -18.11
N ALA A 73 -14.22 0.96 -16.94
CA ALA A 73 -13.41 0.94 -15.72
C ALA A 73 -12.34 -0.14 -15.68
N ASP A 74 -12.56 -1.27 -16.35
CA ASP A 74 -11.58 -2.35 -16.49
C ASP A 74 -10.45 -1.97 -17.48
N ARG A 75 -10.47 -0.77 -18.10
CA ARG A 75 -9.36 -0.29 -18.93
C ARG A 75 -8.14 0.05 -18.07
N PRO A 76 -6.93 -0.36 -18.49
CA PRO A 76 -5.70 -0.03 -17.78
C PRO A 76 -5.44 1.48 -17.79
N ALA A 77 -4.38 1.90 -17.08
CA ALA A 77 -3.90 3.27 -17.14
C ALA A 77 -3.46 3.65 -18.58
N ASP A 78 -3.77 4.88 -18.97
CA ASP A 78 -3.34 5.50 -20.23
C ASP A 78 -2.76 6.91 -19.95
N ASP A 79 -2.28 7.58 -20.99
CA ASP A 79 -1.60 8.88 -20.88
C ASP A 79 -2.49 9.99 -20.30
N GLU A 80 -3.81 9.89 -20.44
CA GLU A 80 -4.78 10.84 -19.88
C GLU A 80 -5.24 10.43 -18.46
N HIS A 81 -5.14 9.14 -18.12
CA HIS A 81 -5.60 8.52 -16.89
C HIS A 81 -4.54 7.60 -16.28
N ASN A 82 -3.47 8.21 -15.73
CA ASN A 82 -2.32 7.50 -15.15
C ASN A 82 -2.64 6.53 -14.00
N TYR A 83 -3.81 6.68 -13.33
CA TYR A 83 -4.26 5.77 -12.27
C TYR A 83 -5.33 4.76 -12.74
N GLY A 84 -5.57 4.71 -14.06
CA GLY A 84 -6.61 3.88 -14.66
C GLY A 84 -8.01 4.47 -14.54
N HIS A 85 -8.98 3.67 -15.00
CA HIS A 85 -10.36 4.11 -15.21
C HIS A 85 -11.32 3.67 -14.09
N GLY A 86 -10.81 3.10 -12.99
CA GLY A 86 -11.62 2.50 -11.92
C GLY A 86 -12.71 3.41 -11.34
N LYS A 87 -12.48 4.74 -11.28
CA LYS A 87 -13.48 5.71 -10.78
C LYS A 87 -14.76 5.80 -11.64
N ILE A 88 -14.74 5.28 -12.87
CA ILE A 88 -15.95 5.21 -13.71
C ILE A 88 -17.01 4.29 -13.08
N GLU A 89 -16.61 3.23 -12.36
CA GLU A 89 -17.57 2.39 -11.59
C GLU A 89 -18.25 3.21 -10.50
N SER A 90 -17.48 3.95 -9.69
CA SER A 90 -18.02 4.81 -8.64
C SER A 90 -18.93 5.91 -9.22
N LEU A 91 -18.55 6.51 -10.35
CA LEU A 91 -19.37 7.52 -11.00
C LEU A 91 -20.71 6.94 -11.50
N SER A 92 -20.68 5.73 -12.08
CA SER A 92 -21.89 5.02 -12.51
C SER A 92 -22.81 4.70 -11.33
N ALA A 93 -22.26 4.15 -10.25
CA ALA A 93 -23.01 3.86 -9.03
C ALA A 93 -23.66 5.14 -8.44
N PHE A 94 -23.00 6.29 -8.59
CA PHE A 94 -23.55 7.58 -8.15
C PHE A 94 -24.75 7.99 -9.02
N PHE A 95 -24.62 7.93 -10.34
CA PHE A 95 -25.72 8.23 -11.25
C PHE A 95 -26.91 7.30 -11.04
N GLU A 96 -26.66 6.02 -10.84
CA GLU A 96 -27.70 5.04 -10.55
C GLU A 96 -28.43 5.36 -9.24
N THR A 97 -27.69 5.72 -8.20
CA THR A 97 -28.28 6.16 -6.93
C THR A 97 -29.15 7.42 -7.11
N VAL A 98 -28.73 8.36 -7.96
CA VAL A 98 -29.52 9.55 -8.29
C VAL A 98 -30.81 9.17 -9.03
N LEU A 99 -30.76 8.25 -9.99
CA LEU A 99 -31.93 7.74 -10.68
C LEU A 99 -32.90 7.07 -9.70
N MET A 100 -32.41 6.22 -8.80
CA MET A 100 -33.21 5.56 -7.76
C MET A 100 -33.90 6.57 -6.82
N VAL A 101 -33.19 7.62 -6.40
CA VAL A 101 -33.79 8.70 -5.59
C VAL A 101 -34.84 9.47 -6.39
N GLY A 102 -34.57 9.76 -7.66
CA GLY A 102 -35.53 10.39 -8.58
C GLY A 102 -36.81 9.57 -8.72
N SER A 103 -36.70 8.26 -8.93
CA SER A 103 -37.84 7.33 -8.96
C SER A 103 -38.61 7.30 -7.64
N CYS A 104 -37.92 7.30 -6.50
CA CYS A 104 -38.58 7.39 -5.18
C CYS A 104 -39.40 8.68 -5.03
N VAL A 105 -38.84 9.83 -5.41
CA VAL A 105 -39.54 11.12 -5.34
C VAL A 105 -40.78 11.10 -6.22
N TRP A 106 -40.68 10.54 -7.42
CA TRP A 106 -41.81 10.35 -8.32
C TRP A 106 -42.91 9.46 -7.70
N ILE A 107 -42.55 8.30 -7.13
CA ILE A 107 -43.50 7.38 -6.48
C ILE A 107 -44.19 8.06 -5.30
N VAL A 108 -43.45 8.81 -4.48
CA VAL A 108 -44.02 9.57 -3.36
C VAL A 108 -45.01 10.63 -3.87
N TYR A 109 -44.65 11.35 -4.93
CA TYR A 109 -45.53 12.34 -5.55
C TYR A 109 -46.84 11.70 -6.05
N GLU A 110 -46.76 10.60 -6.80
CA GLU A 110 -47.91 9.85 -7.30
C GLU A 110 -48.78 9.29 -6.17
N ALA A 111 -48.18 8.71 -5.14
CA ALA A 111 -48.90 8.17 -3.99
C ALA A 111 -49.66 9.27 -3.23
N LEU A 112 -49.02 10.43 -2.99
CA LEU A 112 -49.66 11.58 -2.36
C LEU A 112 -50.77 12.16 -3.24
N HIS A 113 -50.52 12.30 -4.55
CA HIS A 113 -51.51 12.79 -5.50
C HIS A 113 -52.74 11.88 -5.53
N ARG A 114 -52.56 10.56 -5.49
CA ARG A 114 -53.66 9.59 -5.46
C ARG A 114 -54.46 9.66 -4.15
N ILE A 115 -53.80 9.81 -3.00
CA ILE A 115 -54.47 9.99 -1.70
C ILE A 115 -55.32 11.27 -1.70
N LEU A 116 -54.80 12.37 -2.25
CA LEU A 116 -55.46 13.68 -2.26
C LEU A 116 -56.59 13.79 -3.29
N SER A 117 -56.41 13.20 -4.47
CA SER A 117 -57.37 13.30 -5.59
C SER A 117 -58.56 12.32 -5.49
N ARG A 118 -58.55 11.36 -4.54
CA ARG A 118 -59.53 10.26 -4.45
C ARG A 118 -59.83 9.62 -5.81
N SER A 119 -58.81 9.47 -6.64
CA SER A 119 -58.95 8.94 -7.99
C SER A 119 -59.24 7.44 -7.91
N HIS A 120 -60.49 7.06 -8.16
CA HIS A 120 -60.90 5.66 -8.28
C HIS A 120 -60.38 5.11 -9.61
N LEU A 121 -59.34 4.26 -9.55
CA LEU A 121 -58.98 3.45 -10.70
C LEU A 121 -60.01 2.34 -10.87
N VAL A 122 -60.94 2.58 -11.80
CA VAL A 122 -61.84 1.57 -12.31
C VAL A 122 -61.06 0.65 -13.25
N LEU A 123 -60.13 -0.13 -12.71
CA LEU A 123 -59.44 -1.15 -13.49
C LEU A 123 -60.42 -2.32 -13.70
N PRO A 124 -60.69 -2.73 -14.95
CA PRO A 124 -61.33 -4.02 -15.21
C PRO A 124 -60.41 -5.12 -14.65
N PHE A 125 -61.02 -6.10 -13.97
CA PHE A 125 -60.26 -7.20 -13.36
C PHE A 125 -59.59 -8.03 -14.46
N SER A 126 -58.27 -7.94 -14.56
CA SER A 126 -57.45 -8.74 -15.47
C SER A 126 -56.39 -9.47 -14.65
N VAL A 127 -56.21 -10.76 -14.92
CA VAL A 127 -55.24 -11.62 -14.22
C VAL A 127 -53.81 -11.36 -14.74
N TRP A 128 -53.68 -10.81 -15.95
CA TRP A 128 -52.41 -10.58 -16.63
C TRP A 128 -51.40 -9.69 -15.86
N PRO A 129 -51.80 -8.56 -15.25
CA PRO A 129 -50.90 -7.75 -14.42
C PRO A 129 -50.28 -8.51 -13.25
N PHE A 130 -51.03 -9.39 -12.59
CA PHE A 130 -50.55 -10.19 -11.46
C PHE A 130 -49.51 -11.23 -11.91
N VAL A 131 -49.75 -11.88 -13.05
CA VAL A 131 -48.81 -12.87 -13.62
C VAL A 131 -47.51 -12.22 -14.04
N VAL A 132 -47.59 -11.09 -14.76
CA VAL A 132 -46.41 -10.36 -15.24
C VAL A 132 -45.61 -9.76 -14.08
N LEU A 133 -46.28 -9.19 -13.07
CA LEU A 133 -45.62 -8.66 -11.88
C LEU A 133 -44.95 -9.77 -11.05
N GLY A 134 -45.62 -10.91 -10.88
CA GLY A 134 -45.05 -12.08 -10.21
C GLY A 134 -43.82 -12.65 -10.94
N LEU A 135 -43.85 -12.69 -12.27
CA LEU A 135 -42.69 -13.08 -13.07
C LEU A 135 -41.55 -12.07 -12.93
N SER A 136 -41.83 -10.76 -12.96
CA SER A 136 -40.82 -9.71 -12.74
C SER A 136 -40.10 -9.91 -11.41
N ILE A 137 -40.84 -10.10 -10.32
CA ILE A 137 -40.28 -10.32 -8.98
C ILE A 137 -39.32 -11.53 -8.95
N LEU A 138 -39.69 -12.64 -9.59
CA LEU A 138 -38.85 -13.84 -9.62
C LEU A 138 -37.54 -13.59 -10.39
N VAL A 139 -37.64 -12.90 -11.52
CA VAL A 139 -36.48 -12.57 -12.34
C VAL A 139 -35.58 -11.57 -11.62
N ASP A 140 -36.14 -10.53 -11.03
CA ASP A 140 -35.41 -9.52 -10.25
C ASP A 140 -34.70 -10.15 -9.05
N PHE A 141 -35.33 -11.13 -8.39
CA PHE A 141 -34.70 -11.90 -7.32
C PHE A 141 -33.48 -12.68 -7.81
N SER A 142 -33.60 -13.37 -8.95
CA SER A 142 -32.48 -14.11 -9.54
C SER A 142 -31.32 -13.18 -9.92
N ARG A 143 -31.64 -12.02 -10.51
CA ARG A 143 -30.70 -11.00 -10.95
C ARG A 143 -29.98 -10.34 -9.77
N ALA A 144 -30.73 -9.88 -8.76
CA ALA A 144 -30.17 -9.26 -7.57
C ALA A 144 -29.22 -10.21 -6.82
N ARG A 145 -29.51 -11.52 -6.82
CA ARG A 145 -28.62 -12.53 -6.21
C ARG A 145 -27.36 -12.78 -7.05
N ALA A 146 -27.49 -12.87 -8.37
CA ALA A 146 -26.34 -13.02 -9.27
C ALA A 146 -25.41 -11.80 -9.19
N LEU A 147 -25.96 -10.58 -9.26
CA LEU A 147 -25.19 -9.34 -9.17
C LEU A 147 -24.55 -9.16 -7.79
N ARG A 148 -25.25 -9.43 -6.68
CA ARG A 148 -24.64 -9.39 -5.34
C ARG A 148 -23.44 -10.32 -5.21
N LYS A 149 -23.54 -11.53 -5.78
CA LYS A 149 -22.43 -12.49 -5.79
C LYS A 149 -21.24 -11.95 -6.60
N ALA A 150 -21.49 -11.45 -7.82
CA ALA A 150 -20.44 -10.88 -8.67
C ALA A 150 -19.80 -9.63 -8.06
N ALA A 151 -20.60 -8.73 -7.48
CA ALA A 151 -20.14 -7.53 -6.79
C ALA A 151 -19.22 -7.85 -5.61
N ALA A 152 -19.57 -8.85 -4.79
CA ALA A 152 -18.75 -9.28 -3.67
C ALA A 152 -17.45 -9.96 -4.12
N GLN A 153 -17.51 -10.80 -5.16
CA GLN A 153 -16.35 -11.51 -5.69
C GLN A 153 -15.34 -10.58 -6.38
N HIS A 154 -15.83 -9.56 -7.08
CA HIS A 154 -15.00 -8.69 -7.91
C HIS A 154 -14.87 -7.25 -7.36
N ARG A 155 -15.38 -7.00 -6.15
CA ARG A 155 -15.38 -5.68 -5.47
C ARG A 155 -15.88 -4.56 -6.38
N SER A 156 -16.91 -4.84 -7.17
CA SER A 156 -17.45 -3.87 -8.14
C SER A 156 -18.56 -3.03 -7.52
N GLU A 157 -18.40 -1.72 -7.55
CA GLU A 157 -19.37 -0.78 -6.98
C GLU A 157 -20.58 -0.61 -7.88
N ALA A 158 -20.37 -0.59 -9.21
CA ALA A 158 -21.44 -0.51 -10.18
C ALA A 158 -22.36 -1.74 -10.10
N LEU A 159 -21.79 -2.96 -10.02
CA LEU A 159 -22.59 -4.18 -9.83
C LEU A 159 -23.28 -4.22 -8.46
N ALA A 160 -22.67 -3.64 -7.42
CA ALA A 160 -23.29 -3.57 -6.09
C ALA A 160 -24.51 -2.64 -6.08
N ALA A 161 -24.41 -1.49 -6.74
CA ALA A 161 -25.52 -0.55 -6.92
C ALA A 161 -26.69 -1.21 -7.67
N ASP A 162 -26.42 -1.83 -8.82
CA ASP A 162 -27.40 -2.57 -9.65
C ASP A 162 -28.09 -3.68 -8.85
N ALA A 163 -27.34 -4.39 -8.01
CA ALA A 163 -27.91 -5.43 -7.16
C ALA A 163 -28.80 -4.89 -6.02
N VAL A 164 -28.51 -3.69 -5.52
CA VAL A 164 -29.33 -2.99 -4.52
C VAL A 164 -30.60 -2.45 -5.17
N HIS A 165 -30.48 -1.84 -6.35
CA HIS A 165 -31.59 -1.29 -7.14
C HIS A 165 -32.65 -2.38 -7.43
N PHE A 166 -32.25 -3.51 -8.03
CA PHE A 166 -33.20 -4.61 -8.24
C PHE A 166 -33.68 -5.25 -6.94
N GLY A 167 -32.86 -5.20 -5.88
CA GLY A 167 -33.29 -5.59 -4.54
C GLY A 167 -34.46 -4.73 -4.04
N THR A 168 -34.40 -3.42 -4.26
CA THR A 168 -35.46 -2.49 -3.90
C THR A 168 -36.69 -2.60 -4.79
N ASP A 169 -36.51 -2.92 -6.07
CA ASP A 169 -37.62 -3.16 -7.01
C ASP A 169 -38.46 -4.37 -6.62
N ILE A 170 -37.83 -5.44 -6.10
CA ILE A 170 -38.55 -6.60 -5.55
C ILE A 170 -39.48 -6.17 -4.41
N TRP A 171 -38.98 -5.35 -3.48
CA TRP A 171 -39.78 -4.85 -2.36
C TRP A 171 -40.91 -3.93 -2.82
N SER A 172 -40.62 -3.05 -3.80
CA SER A 172 -41.62 -2.17 -4.43
C SER A 172 -42.72 -2.97 -5.12
N SER A 173 -42.34 -3.89 -6.01
CA SER A 173 -43.27 -4.76 -6.73
C SER A 173 -44.10 -5.63 -5.77
N THR A 174 -43.49 -6.12 -4.69
CA THR A 174 -44.20 -6.92 -3.67
C THR A 174 -45.21 -6.06 -2.90
N ALA A 175 -44.85 -4.82 -2.54
CA ALA A 175 -45.76 -3.91 -1.84
C ALA A 175 -46.94 -3.49 -2.71
N VAL A 176 -46.70 -3.20 -4.00
CA VAL A 176 -47.77 -2.94 -4.98
C VAL A 176 -48.67 -4.16 -5.14
N LEU A 177 -48.10 -5.37 -5.23
CA LEU A 177 -48.88 -6.61 -5.30
C LEU A 177 -49.79 -6.80 -4.07
N VAL A 178 -49.23 -6.60 -2.87
CA VAL A 178 -49.99 -6.67 -1.60
C VAL A 178 -51.06 -5.58 -1.54
N GLY A 179 -50.73 -4.35 -1.96
CA GLY A 179 -51.65 -3.21 -2.02
C GLY A 179 -52.83 -3.45 -2.97
N LEU A 180 -52.56 -4.02 -4.16
CA LEU A 180 -53.58 -4.40 -5.14
C LEU A 180 -54.49 -5.51 -4.62
N VAL A 181 -53.92 -6.56 -3.99
CA VAL A 181 -54.70 -7.64 -3.37
C VAL A 181 -55.59 -7.09 -2.25
N ALA A 182 -55.03 -6.27 -1.35
CA ALA A 182 -55.78 -5.63 -0.27
C ALA A 182 -56.91 -4.75 -0.79
N THR A 183 -56.64 -3.92 -1.80
CA THR A 183 -57.65 -3.06 -2.45
C THR A 183 -58.76 -3.88 -3.11
N ASN A 184 -58.41 -5.01 -3.74
CA ASN A 184 -59.39 -5.91 -4.35
C ASN A 184 -60.29 -6.57 -3.30
N LEU A 185 -59.74 -7.06 -2.20
CA LEU A 185 -60.51 -7.57 -1.07
C LEU A 185 -61.38 -6.46 -0.45
N GLY A 186 -60.85 -5.25 -0.31
CA GLY A 186 -61.59 -4.07 0.14
C GLY A 186 -62.84 -3.79 -0.68
N ARG A 187 -62.71 -3.81 -2.02
CA ARG A 187 -63.86 -3.70 -2.94
C ARG A 187 -64.82 -4.89 -2.81
N ARG A 188 -64.30 -6.12 -2.68
CA ARG A 188 -65.14 -7.33 -2.59
C ARG A 188 -65.98 -7.35 -1.31
N PHE A 189 -65.40 -6.92 -0.18
CA PHE A 189 -66.02 -6.93 1.14
C PHE A 189 -66.58 -5.56 1.58
N HIS A 190 -66.56 -4.53 0.71
CA HIS A 190 -67.06 -3.18 0.96
C HIS A 190 -66.42 -2.48 2.18
N ILE A 191 -65.11 -2.65 2.37
CA ILE A 191 -64.36 -2.02 3.46
C ILE A 191 -63.59 -0.82 2.88
N PRO A 192 -64.04 0.43 3.09
CA PRO A 192 -63.45 1.62 2.47
C PRO A 192 -62.01 1.91 2.94
N ALA A 193 -61.61 1.41 4.11
CA ALA A 193 -60.26 1.59 4.64
C ALA A 193 -59.18 0.87 3.80
N LEU A 194 -59.53 -0.18 3.06
CA LEU A 194 -58.58 -0.94 2.23
C LEU A 194 -58.30 -0.29 0.87
N GLU A 195 -59.04 0.75 0.47
CA GLU A 195 -58.79 1.46 -0.79
C GLU A 195 -57.51 2.32 -0.76
N LEU A 196 -57.04 2.69 0.43
CA LEU A 196 -55.79 3.44 0.64
C LEU A 196 -54.57 2.55 0.85
N ALA A 197 -54.74 1.22 0.83
CA ALA A 197 -53.65 0.28 1.11
C ALA A 197 -52.50 0.39 0.10
N ASP A 198 -52.80 0.58 -1.19
CA ASP A 198 -51.82 0.69 -2.27
C ASP A 198 -50.95 1.96 -2.16
N PRO A 199 -51.50 3.19 -2.04
CA PRO A 199 -50.69 4.39 -1.79
C PRO A 199 -49.87 4.35 -0.48
N ILE A 200 -50.43 3.80 0.60
CA ILE A 200 -49.73 3.71 1.88
C ILE A 200 -48.55 2.73 1.77
N ALA A 201 -48.75 1.57 1.12
CA ALA A 201 -47.68 0.62 0.87
C ALA A 201 -46.56 1.23 0.02
N ALA A 202 -46.91 1.99 -1.03
CA ALA A 202 -45.95 2.71 -1.86
C ALA A 202 -45.13 3.73 -1.05
N LEU A 203 -45.76 4.51 -0.15
CA LEU A 203 -45.04 5.45 0.73
C LEU A 203 -44.08 4.75 1.69
N ILE A 204 -44.50 3.63 2.30
CA ILE A 204 -43.67 2.84 3.21
C ILE A 204 -42.44 2.32 2.47
N VAL A 205 -42.61 1.74 1.28
CA VAL A 205 -41.49 1.23 0.51
C VAL A 205 -40.57 2.36 0.05
N SER A 206 -41.09 3.46 -0.49
CA SER A 206 -40.26 4.59 -0.90
C SER A 206 -39.41 5.14 0.26
N ALA A 207 -39.92 5.14 1.50
CA ALA A 207 -39.12 5.52 2.67
C ALA A 207 -37.97 4.54 2.95
N ILE A 208 -38.19 3.24 2.78
CA ILE A 208 -37.16 2.21 2.91
C ILE A 208 -36.10 2.38 1.81
N ILE A 209 -36.54 2.56 0.56
CA ILE A 209 -35.64 2.76 -0.59
C ILE A 209 -34.80 4.01 -0.36
N LEU A 210 -35.39 5.16 -0.03
CA LEU A 210 -34.65 6.40 0.26
C LEU A 210 -33.58 6.21 1.34
N ARG A 211 -33.85 5.43 2.40
CA ARG A 211 -32.85 5.12 3.43
C ARG A 211 -31.69 4.30 2.87
N VAL A 212 -31.96 3.33 2.01
CA VAL A 212 -30.95 2.50 1.34
C VAL A 212 -30.15 3.35 0.35
N SER A 213 -30.80 4.13 -0.50
CA SER A 213 -30.17 5.06 -1.45
C SER A 213 -29.28 6.07 -0.74
N TRP A 214 -29.71 6.59 0.42
CA TRP A 214 -28.91 7.54 1.20
C TRP A 214 -27.62 6.91 1.78
N ASN A 215 -27.62 5.62 2.09
CA ASN A 215 -26.41 4.91 2.50
C ASN A 215 -25.49 4.67 1.30
N LEU A 216 -26.04 4.23 0.16
CA LEU A 216 -25.29 3.99 -1.06
C LEU A 216 -24.66 5.28 -1.59
N ALA A 217 -25.43 6.38 -1.64
CA ALA A 217 -24.95 7.69 -2.04
C ALA A 217 -23.74 8.14 -1.22
N ARG A 218 -23.82 8.00 0.11
CA ARG A 218 -22.70 8.35 1.01
C ARG A 218 -21.45 7.51 0.71
N GLN A 219 -21.60 6.19 0.55
CA GLN A 219 -20.46 5.31 0.21
C GLN A 219 -19.82 5.67 -1.13
N THR A 220 -20.63 5.98 -2.15
CA THR A 220 -20.13 6.32 -3.47
C THR A 220 -19.45 7.70 -3.47
N VAL A 221 -20.03 8.69 -2.79
CA VAL A 221 -19.43 10.02 -2.64
C VAL A 221 -18.12 9.93 -1.86
N ASP A 222 -18.08 9.15 -0.77
CA ASP A 222 -16.86 8.91 -0.01
C ASP A 222 -15.74 8.33 -0.90
N THR A 223 -16.09 7.39 -1.79
CA THR A 223 -15.13 6.82 -2.74
C THR A 223 -14.65 7.84 -3.77
N LEU A 224 -15.54 8.68 -4.30
CA LEU A 224 -15.18 9.76 -5.22
C LEU A 224 -14.27 10.82 -4.57
N LEU A 225 -14.48 11.10 -3.28
CA LEU A 225 -13.70 12.02 -2.45
C LEU A 225 -12.40 11.43 -1.90
N ASP A 226 -12.00 10.23 -2.35
CA ASP A 226 -10.78 9.56 -1.91
C ASP A 226 -10.75 9.30 -0.39
N ALA A 227 -11.91 8.96 0.20
CA ALA A 227 -12.01 8.59 1.60
C ALA A 227 -11.21 7.30 1.91
N THR A 228 -10.79 7.17 3.17
CA THR A 228 -10.08 5.97 3.62
C THR A 228 -10.97 4.74 3.46
N PRO A 229 -10.52 3.70 2.73
CA PRO A 229 -11.34 2.53 2.46
C PRO A 229 -11.63 1.77 3.76
N ALA A 230 -12.91 1.44 3.96
CA ALA A 230 -13.31 0.42 4.93
C ALA A 230 -13.06 -0.98 4.34
N GLN A 231 -12.74 -1.95 5.18
CA GLN A 231 -12.50 -3.34 4.76
C GLN A 231 -13.36 -4.29 5.60
N GLY A 232 -14.20 -5.09 4.95
CA GLY A 232 -15.12 -5.99 5.64
C GLY A 232 -16.00 -5.25 6.64
N SER A 233 -15.96 -5.66 7.92
CA SER A 233 -16.68 -5.00 9.02
C SER A 233 -15.88 -3.89 9.72
N ALA A 234 -14.64 -3.63 9.32
CA ALA A 234 -13.79 -2.65 9.98
C ALA A 234 -14.08 -1.22 9.48
N SER A 235 -14.24 -0.29 10.41
CA SER A 235 -14.34 1.14 10.11
C SER A 235 -13.04 1.65 9.50
N SER A 236 -13.13 2.64 8.60
CA SER A 236 -11.98 3.36 8.03
C SER A 236 -10.97 3.84 9.09
N SER A 237 -11.46 4.24 10.27
CA SER A 237 -10.59 4.65 11.39
C SER A 237 -9.78 3.50 12.00
N GLN A 238 -10.34 2.29 12.03
CA GLN A 238 -9.66 1.09 12.52
C GLN A 238 -8.60 0.63 11.52
N VAL A 239 -8.92 0.65 10.21
CA VAL A 239 -7.98 0.34 9.13
C VAL A 239 -6.78 1.30 9.19
N ARG A 240 -7.03 2.61 9.26
CA ARG A 240 -5.98 3.63 9.36
C ARG A 240 -5.09 3.44 10.59
N ARG A 241 -5.68 3.21 11.78
CA ARG A 241 -4.91 2.98 13.01
C ARG A 241 -4.10 1.68 12.96
N GLY A 242 -4.65 0.63 12.36
CA GLY A 242 -3.95 -0.63 12.15
C GLY A 242 -2.72 -0.44 11.26
N LEU A 243 -2.90 0.22 10.11
CA LEU A 243 -1.80 0.54 9.19
C LEU A 243 -0.69 1.36 9.87
N ILE A 244 -1.04 2.41 10.61
CA ILE A 244 -0.04 3.24 11.32
C ILE A 244 0.74 2.39 12.33
N ARG A 245 0.05 1.51 13.07
CA ARG A 245 0.69 0.61 14.04
C ARG A 245 1.65 -0.36 13.36
N ASP A 246 1.22 -1.00 12.28
CA ASP A 246 2.01 -1.98 11.55
C ASP A 246 3.25 -1.34 10.91
N LEU A 247 3.11 -0.13 10.36
CA LEU A 247 4.21 0.65 9.80
C LEU A 247 5.21 1.10 10.88
N ALA A 248 4.72 1.58 12.02
CA ALA A 248 5.56 1.99 13.13
C ALA A 248 6.28 0.83 13.83
N ALA A 249 5.82 -0.41 13.63
CA ALA A 249 6.47 -1.62 14.17
C ALA A 249 7.65 -2.11 13.31
N ILE A 250 7.89 -1.52 12.13
CA ILE A 250 9.00 -1.89 11.26
C ILE A 250 10.29 -1.34 11.84
N ASP A 251 11.28 -2.22 12.01
CA ASP A 251 12.62 -1.83 12.49
C ASP A 251 13.26 -0.79 11.55
N GLY A 252 13.73 0.31 12.13
CA GLY A 252 14.26 1.46 11.40
C GLY A 252 13.24 2.52 11.00
N VAL A 253 11.95 2.36 11.30
CA VAL A 253 10.94 3.43 11.19
C VAL A 253 10.85 4.19 12.51
N LEU A 254 11.09 5.50 12.48
CA LEU A 254 11.01 6.37 13.66
C LEU A 254 9.59 6.89 13.87
N SER A 255 8.95 7.33 12.80
CA SER A 255 7.57 7.81 12.79
C SER A 255 6.92 7.65 11.42
N VAL A 256 5.59 7.57 11.43
CA VAL A 256 4.75 7.63 10.23
C VAL A 256 4.18 9.04 10.14
N ASP A 257 4.86 9.92 9.40
CA ASP A 257 4.52 11.34 9.33
C ASP A 257 3.24 11.56 8.51
N ARG A 258 3.03 10.72 7.49
CA ARG A 258 1.85 10.80 6.63
C ARG A 258 1.45 9.43 6.13
N LEU A 259 0.15 9.18 6.19
CA LEU A 259 -0.50 8.03 5.55
C LEU A 259 -1.75 8.55 4.83
N ARG A 260 -1.79 8.39 3.51
CA ARG A 260 -2.96 8.62 2.67
C ARG A 260 -3.30 7.32 1.98
N THR A 261 -4.59 7.00 1.94
CA THR A 261 -5.08 5.79 1.29
C THR A 261 -6.35 6.14 0.55
N ARG A 262 -6.50 5.64 -0.66
CA ARG A 262 -7.71 5.82 -1.47
C ARG A 262 -8.03 4.54 -2.23
N ARG A 263 -9.22 4.50 -2.82
CA ARG A 263 -9.69 3.40 -3.66
C ARG A 263 -10.13 3.95 -5.01
N SER A 264 -9.85 3.20 -6.08
CA SER A 264 -10.36 3.46 -7.43
C SER A 264 -10.84 2.13 -8.01
N GLY A 265 -12.16 1.96 -8.10
CA GLY A 265 -12.76 0.67 -8.48
C GLY A 265 -12.30 -0.49 -7.58
N PRO A 266 -11.72 -1.58 -8.12
CA PRO A 266 -11.22 -2.69 -7.32
C PRO A 266 -9.85 -2.44 -6.67
N SER A 267 -9.10 -1.41 -7.12
CA SER A 267 -7.71 -1.18 -6.71
C SER A 267 -7.58 -0.19 -5.55
N TYR A 268 -6.54 -0.39 -4.75
CA TYR A 268 -6.18 0.50 -3.64
C TYR A 268 -4.89 1.26 -3.95
N PHE A 269 -4.76 2.46 -3.39
CA PHE A 269 -3.56 3.27 -3.47
C PHE A 269 -3.18 3.74 -2.08
N ALA A 270 -1.89 3.79 -1.78
CA ALA A 270 -1.39 4.30 -0.52
C ALA A 270 -0.14 5.16 -0.72
N ASP A 271 -0.16 6.39 -0.19
CA ASP A 271 1.02 7.23 -0.07
C ASP A 271 1.46 7.24 1.39
N VAL A 272 2.69 6.80 1.63
CA VAL A 272 3.27 6.71 2.97
C VAL A 272 4.49 7.61 3.04
N THR A 273 4.61 8.40 4.10
CA THR A 273 5.82 9.16 4.43
C THR A 273 6.37 8.63 5.74
N LEU A 274 7.58 8.10 5.70
CA LEU A 274 8.24 7.47 6.84
C LEU A 274 9.49 8.27 7.23
N ALA A 275 9.58 8.64 8.50
CA ALA A 275 10.81 9.15 9.08
C ALA A 275 11.73 7.97 9.37
N MET A 276 12.96 8.03 8.86
CA MET A 276 13.99 6.99 9.05
C MET A 276 15.29 7.63 9.54
N PRO A 277 16.14 6.92 10.29
CA PRO A 277 17.43 7.45 10.71
C PRO A 277 18.27 7.90 9.51
N ARG A 278 18.88 9.09 9.62
CA ARG A 278 19.68 9.70 8.53
C ARG A 278 21.04 9.04 8.29
N ASN A 279 21.44 8.09 9.13
CA ASN A 279 22.67 7.30 9.01
C ASN A 279 22.43 5.91 8.39
N LEU A 280 21.22 5.62 7.89
CA LEU A 280 20.95 4.36 7.19
C LEU A 280 21.65 4.31 5.83
N THR A 281 22.15 3.12 5.48
CA THR A 281 22.61 2.85 4.12
C THR A 281 21.44 2.84 3.15
N PHE A 282 21.69 3.18 1.89
CA PHE A 282 20.65 3.18 0.85
C PHE A 282 19.96 1.82 0.72
N GLN A 283 20.72 0.72 0.83
CA GLN A 283 20.18 -0.64 0.80
C GLN A 283 19.25 -0.93 2.00
N ARG A 284 19.58 -0.46 3.20
CA ARG A 284 18.71 -0.63 4.37
C ARG A 284 17.41 0.17 4.22
N SER A 285 17.48 1.38 3.68
CA SER A 285 16.29 2.19 3.35
C SER A 285 15.37 1.50 2.34
N GLU A 286 15.94 0.82 1.33
CA GLU A 286 15.16 0.00 0.38
C GLU A 286 14.46 -1.18 1.07
N GLN A 287 15.14 -1.87 1.99
CA GLN A 287 14.54 -2.96 2.78
C GLN A 287 13.36 -2.49 3.63
N ILE A 288 13.50 -1.35 4.30
CA ILE A 288 12.41 -0.74 5.10
C ILE A 288 11.24 -0.36 4.18
N THR A 289 11.53 0.21 3.01
CA THR A 289 10.50 0.56 2.01
C THR A 289 9.74 -0.68 1.54
N LYS A 290 10.42 -1.78 1.21
CA LYS A 290 9.79 -3.06 0.86
C LYS A 290 8.93 -3.62 2.00
N ALA A 291 9.43 -3.56 3.23
CA ALA A 291 8.68 -4.00 4.41
C ALA A 291 7.41 -3.15 4.63
N ALA A 292 7.49 -1.83 4.42
CA ALA A 292 6.36 -0.92 4.50
C ALA A 292 5.31 -1.21 3.43
N THR A 293 5.73 -1.42 2.18
CA THR A 293 4.84 -1.83 1.08
C THR A 293 4.12 -3.14 1.41
N ALA A 294 4.85 -4.15 1.88
CA ALA A 294 4.26 -5.42 2.30
C ALA A 294 3.29 -5.27 3.47
N ALA A 295 3.60 -4.40 4.45
CA ALA A 295 2.72 -4.13 5.59
C ALA A 295 1.39 -3.50 5.14
N VAL A 296 1.42 -2.57 4.19
CA VAL A 296 0.21 -1.99 3.60
C VAL A 296 -0.57 -3.06 2.82
N GLN A 297 0.10 -3.86 1.99
CA GLN A 297 -0.53 -4.87 1.14
C GLN A 297 -1.20 -6.02 1.92
N ARG A 298 -0.77 -6.30 3.16
CA ARG A 298 -1.46 -7.24 4.06
C ARG A 298 -2.88 -6.77 4.42
N VAL A 299 -3.09 -5.46 4.53
CA VAL A 299 -4.38 -4.87 4.91
C VAL A 299 -5.20 -4.46 3.69
N LEU A 300 -4.53 -3.93 2.67
CA LEU A 300 -5.10 -3.50 1.39
C LEU A 300 -4.46 -4.34 0.27
N PRO A 301 -5.02 -5.51 -0.07
CA PRO A 301 -4.47 -6.38 -1.09
C PRO A 301 -4.33 -5.66 -2.43
N ASP A 302 -3.23 -5.91 -3.14
CA ASP A 302 -2.92 -5.33 -4.44
C ASP A 302 -2.87 -3.80 -4.46
N ALA A 303 -2.63 -3.16 -3.31
CA ALA A 303 -2.43 -1.73 -3.23
C ALA A 303 -1.16 -1.30 -3.97
N ASP A 304 -1.29 -0.25 -4.79
CA ASP A 304 -0.17 0.51 -5.32
C ASP A 304 0.34 1.46 -4.21
N VAL A 305 1.59 1.25 -3.77
CA VAL A 305 2.15 1.91 -2.59
C VAL A 305 3.35 2.74 -2.99
N VAL A 306 3.26 4.04 -2.71
CA VAL A 306 4.38 4.97 -2.83
C VAL A 306 4.89 5.31 -1.44
N VAL A 307 6.17 5.02 -1.19
CA VAL A 307 6.85 5.33 0.08
C VAL A 307 7.84 6.45 -0.13
N HIS A 308 7.68 7.53 0.63
CA HIS A 308 8.61 8.64 0.70
C HIS A 308 9.37 8.58 2.03
N SER A 309 10.68 8.33 1.98
CA SER A 309 11.55 8.31 3.15
C SER A 309 12.07 9.70 3.48
N VAL A 310 11.99 10.11 4.75
CA VAL A 310 12.52 11.37 5.26
C VAL A 310 13.66 11.09 6.25
N PRO A 311 14.91 11.43 5.91
CA PRO A 311 16.03 11.31 6.84
C PRO A 311 15.79 12.20 8.07
N THR A 312 15.78 11.61 9.25
CA THR A 312 15.42 12.29 10.49
C THR A 312 16.46 12.03 11.57
N ALA A 313 16.82 13.10 12.29
CA ALA A 313 17.73 12.99 13.43
C ALA A 313 17.03 12.31 14.60
N THR A 314 17.72 11.38 15.27
CA THR A 314 17.18 10.73 16.47
C THR A 314 17.79 11.31 17.74
N LEU A 315 17.05 11.27 18.85
CA LEU A 315 17.57 11.67 20.16
C LEU A 315 18.71 10.75 20.65
N ALA A 316 18.83 9.55 20.07
CA ALA A 316 19.85 8.57 20.41
C ALA A 316 21.13 8.72 19.57
N GLU A 317 21.20 9.68 18.64
CA GLU A 317 22.40 9.88 17.82
C GLU A 317 23.59 10.28 18.70
N SER A 318 24.66 9.49 18.61
CA SER A 318 25.95 9.87 19.18
C SER A 318 26.57 11.03 18.41
N VAL A 319 27.57 11.69 18.98
CA VAL A 319 28.35 12.71 18.25
C VAL A 319 28.93 12.12 16.95
N HIS A 320 29.38 10.86 16.98
CA HIS A 320 29.87 10.14 15.80
C HIS A 320 28.78 10.02 14.72
N ASP A 321 27.54 9.67 15.08
CA ASP A 321 26.43 9.55 14.13
C ASP A 321 26.10 10.90 13.47
N ARG A 322 26.14 11.98 14.25
CA ARG A 322 25.85 13.33 13.76
C ARG A 322 26.92 13.81 12.78
N ILE A 323 28.20 13.56 13.08
CA ILE A 323 29.34 13.85 12.20
C ILE A 323 29.19 13.09 10.88
N ARG A 324 28.96 11.77 10.95
CA ARG A 324 28.75 10.93 9.75
C ARG A 324 27.53 11.35 8.95
N ALA A 325 26.43 11.72 9.60
CA ALA A 325 25.22 12.19 8.93
C ALA A 325 25.45 13.51 8.15
N VAL A 326 26.27 14.43 8.69
CA VAL A 326 26.67 15.65 7.98
C VAL A 326 27.50 15.32 6.75
N ALA A 327 28.46 14.40 6.85
CA ALA A 327 29.25 13.95 5.71
C ALA A 327 28.40 13.26 4.63
N ALA A 328 27.54 12.33 5.04
CA ALA A 328 26.64 11.60 4.15
C ALA A 328 25.69 12.52 3.36
N ARG A 329 25.23 13.63 3.97
CA ARG A 329 24.40 14.63 3.29
C ARG A 329 25.09 15.24 2.06
N SER A 330 26.42 15.33 2.09
CA SER A 330 27.24 15.83 1.00
C SER A 330 27.84 14.71 0.14
N ASN A 331 27.37 13.47 0.32
CA ASN A 331 27.89 12.26 -0.33
C ASN A 331 29.40 12.07 -0.11
N LEU A 332 29.88 12.38 1.09
CA LEU A 332 31.27 12.22 1.52
C LEU A 332 31.38 11.02 2.45
N ASN A 333 32.42 10.22 2.25
CA ASN A 333 32.72 9.11 3.12
C ASN A 333 33.73 9.54 4.19
N VAL A 334 33.37 9.30 5.44
CA VAL A 334 34.21 9.62 6.60
C VAL A 334 34.32 8.40 7.49
N HIS A 335 35.55 7.99 7.75
CA HIS A 335 35.90 6.86 8.61
C HIS A 335 36.85 7.32 9.73
N ASP A 336 37.14 6.40 10.65
CA ASP A 336 38.02 6.62 11.82
C ASP A 336 37.69 7.89 12.62
N VAL A 337 36.40 8.19 12.75
CA VAL A 337 35.92 9.31 13.58
C VAL A 337 36.22 9.01 15.05
N SER A 338 37.08 9.83 15.63
CA SER A 338 37.44 9.82 17.05
C SER A 338 36.98 11.13 17.68
N VAL A 339 36.32 11.03 18.84
CA VAL A 339 35.81 12.18 19.58
C VAL A 339 36.35 12.14 21.01
N GLN A 340 37.12 13.15 21.39
CA GLN A 340 37.68 13.33 22.72
C GLN A 340 37.10 14.59 23.38
N GLN A 341 36.93 14.55 24.70
CA GLN A 341 36.44 15.70 25.46
C GLN A 341 37.53 16.21 26.40
N TYR A 342 37.89 17.49 26.27
CA TYR A 342 38.83 18.20 27.16
C TYR A 342 38.18 19.49 27.65
N ASP A 343 38.18 19.73 28.97
CA ASP A 343 37.58 20.92 29.60
C ASP A 343 36.15 21.26 29.12
N GLY A 344 35.35 20.23 28.83
CA GLY A 344 33.98 20.38 28.35
C GLY A 344 33.84 20.63 26.85
N ALA A 345 34.94 20.85 26.12
CA ALA A 345 34.97 21.02 24.67
C ALA A 345 35.25 19.68 23.95
N LEU A 346 34.63 19.50 22.78
CA LEU A 346 34.86 18.31 21.94
C LEU A 346 35.95 18.58 20.90
N HIS A 347 36.85 17.62 20.77
CA HIS A 347 37.91 17.58 19.78
C HIS A 347 37.66 16.35 18.90
N VAL A 348 37.55 16.57 17.59
CA VAL A 348 37.21 15.53 16.61
C VAL A 348 38.40 15.29 15.70
N GLU A 349 38.75 14.03 15.50
CA GLU A 349 39.68 13.58 14.48
C GLU A 349 38.92 12.64 13.53
N GLN A 350 39.17 12.73 12.23
CA GLN A 350 38.49 11.90 11.24
C GLN A 350 39.31 11.78 9.95
N HIS A 351 39.06 10.73 9.18
CA HIS A 351 39.57 10.59 7.82
C HIS A 351 38.44 10.90 6.83
N LEU A 352 38.77 11.62 5.77
CA LEU A 352 37.86 11.94 4.68
C LEU A 352 38.44 11.39 3.38
N GLU A 353 37.67 10.55 2.71
CA GLU A 353 38.02 10.04 1.40
C GLU A 353 37.66 11.06 0.32
N VAL A 354 38.62 11.33 -0.56
CA VAL A 354 38.43 12.15 -1.76
C VAL A 354 38.98 11.45 -3.00
N ASP A 355 38.54 11.91 -4.16
CA ASP A 355 39.03 11.42 -5.45
C ASP A 355 40.54 11.67 -5.62
N GLU A 356 41.28 10.66 -6.10
CA GLU A 356 42.73 10.70 -6.29
C GLU A 356 43.21 11.80 -7.26
N THR A 357 42.36 12.22 -8.21
CA THR A 357 42.66 13.28 -9.17
C THR A 357 42.33 14.68 -8.65
N MET A 358 41.70 14.78 -7.46
CA MET A 358 41.31 16.04 -6.87
C MET A 358 42.54 16.86 -6.45
N SER A 359 42.57 18.13 -6.86
CA SER A 359 43.63 19.04 -6.40
C SER A 359 43.54 19.26 -4.88
N LEU A 360 44.70 19.39 -4.23
CA LEU A 360 44.79 19.67 -2.79
C LEU A 360 43.97 20.90 -2.38
N ARG A 361 43.92 21.94 -3.21
CA ARG A 361 43.11 23.13 -2.95
C ARG A 361 41.63 22.79 -2.86
N HIS A 362 41.10 22.05 -3.82
CA HIS A 362 39.69 21.66 -3.83
C HIS A 362 39.34 20.72 -2.68
N ALA A 363 40.22 19.78 -2.36
CA ALA A 363 40.05 18.90 -1.21
C ALA A 363 40.01 19.72 0.10
N HIS A 364 40.90 20.71 0.24
CA HIS A 364 40.92 21.60 1.40
C HIS A 364 39.66 22.49 1.52
N ASP A 365 39.16 23.04 0.41
CA ASP A 365 37.91 23.82 0.39
C ASP A 365 36.71 22.95 0.80
N LEU A 366 36.70 21.68 0.37
CA LEU A 366 35.67 20.70 0.69
C LEU A 366 35.69 20.34 2.18
N VAL A 367 36.87 20.05 2.74
CA VAL A 367 37.06 19.86 4.19
C VAL A 367 36.60 21.08 4.98
N THR A 368 37.00 22.28 4.57
CA THR A 368 36.64 23.52 5.29
C THR A 368 35.11 23.70 5.36
N ARG A 369 34.40 23.41 4.25
CA ARG A 369 32.94 23.42 4.24
C ARG A 369 32.36 22.37 5.16
N LEU A 370 32.84 21.12 5.08
CA LEU A 370 32.38 20.00 5.88
C LEU A 370 32.53 20.28 7.38
N GLU A 371 33.71 20.76 7.81
CA GLU A 371 33.97 21.13 9.20
C GLU A 371 33.03 22.25 9.68
N SER A 372 32.75 23.23 8.82
CA SER A 372 31.80 24.31 9.15
C SER A 372 30.39 23.76 9.38
N GLU A 373 29.98 22.75 8.61
CA GLU A 373 28.68 22.09 8.77
C GLU A 373 28.63 21.25 10.04
N MET A 374 29.70 20.51 10.35
CA MET A 374 29.81 19.72 11.57
C MET A 374 29.74 20.59 12.81
N ARG A 375 30.42 21.75 12.83
CA ARG A 375 30.34 22.73 13.94
C ARG A 375 28.95 23.35 14.08
N ARG A 376 28.25 23.58 12.96
CA ARG A 376 26.84 24.05 12.98
C ARG A 376 25.91 22.99 13.56
N GLU A 377 26.13 21.72 13.22
CA GLU A 377 25.35 20.60 13.72
C GLU A 377 25.64 20.35 15.21
N VAL A 378 26.91 20.31 15.61
CA VAL A 378 27.36 20.02 16.98
C VAL A 378 28.17 21.21 17.52
N PRO A 379 27.50 22.21 18.14
CA PRO A 379 28.16 23.45 18.59
C PRO A 379 29.22 23.26 19.69
N SER A 380 29.24 22.12 20.37
CA SER A 380 30.24 21.79 21.40
C SER A 380 31.61 21.36 20.83
N ILE A 381 31.74 21.23 19.50
CA ILE A 381 33.01 20.94 18.83
C ILE A 381 33.88 22.20 18.78
N ALA A 382 35.02 22.16 19.47
CA ALA A 382 36.01 23.23 19.43
C ALA A 382 36.98 23.08 18.25
N THR A 383 37.52 21.87 18.02
CA THR A 383 38.47 21.60 16.93
C THR A 383 38.09 20.37 16.14
N ILE A 384 38.38 20.40 14.84
CA ILE A 384 38.25 19.25 13.95
C ILE A 384 39.58 19.12 13.21
N LEU A 385 40.17 17.93 13.22
CA LEU A 385 41.32 17.57 12.42
C LEU A 385 40.86 16.54 11.38
N THR A 386 40.93 16.90 10.11
CA THR A 386 40.53 16.02 9.01
C THR A 386 41.77 15.57 8.23
N HIS A 387 42.03 14.27 8.24
CA HIS A 387 43.04 13.67 7.36
C HIS A 387 42.40 13.42 5.99
N ILE A 388 43.01 13.95 4.93
CA ILE A 388 42.52 13.78 3.56
C ILE A 388 43.22 12.57 2.96
N GLU A 389 42.44 11.54 2.68
CA GLU A 389 42.91 10.31 2.06
C GLU A 389 42.37 10.21 0.63
N SER A 390 43.20 9.74 -0.29
CA SER A 390 42.75 9.38 -1.64
C SER A 390 42.39 7.91 -1.66
N GLU A 391 41.22 7.55 -2.17
CA GLU A 391 40.88 6.16 -2.45
C GLU A 391 41.55 5.75 -3.78
N PRO A 392 42.54 4.83 -3.77
CA PRO A 392 43.15 4.38 -5.01
C PRO A 392 42.13 3.54 -5.79
N ALA A 393 41.75 3.99 -6.99
CA ALA A 393 40.76 3.30 -7.82
C ALA A 393 41.29 2.00 -8.47
N THR A 394 42.52 1.59 -8.16
CA THR A 394 43.25 0.55 -8.89
C THR A 394 43.39 -0.72 -8.07
N ILE A 395 43.06 -1.87 -8.66
CA ILE A 395 43.36 -3.18 -8.07
C ILE A 395 44.89 -3.34 -8.03
N GLU A 396 45.48 -3.31 -6.84
CA GLU A 396 46.91 -3.60 -6.68
C GLU A 396 47.17 -5.08 -7.00
N GLN A 397 48.00 -5.35 -8.01
CA GLN A 397 48.45 -6.70 -8.31
C GLN A 397 49.75 -6.99 -7.55
N PRO A 398 49.75 -7.93 -6.60
CA PRO A 398 50.97 -8.27 -5.88
C PRO A 398 52.00 -8.91 -6.81
N ALA A 399 53.28 -8.60 -6.59
CA ALA A 399 54.36 -9.15 -7.39
C ALA A 399 54.55 -10.65 -7.12
N THR A 400 54.36 -11.08 -5.87
CA THR A 400 54.33 -12.49 -5.44
C THR A 400 53.46 -12.65 -4.19
N ILE A 401 52.86 -13.83 -4.03
CA ILE A 401 52.21 -14.31 -2.81
C ILE A 401 52.98 -15.57 -2.41
N ASP A 402 53.63 -15.57 -1.26
CA ASP A 402 54.42 -16.70 -0.78
C ASP A 402 54.15 -16.99 0.71
N SER A 403 54.37 -18.23 1.12
CA SER A 403 54.47 -18.61 2.53
C SER A 403 55.93 -18.43 2.98
N ASP A 404 56.29 -17.21 3.35
CA ASP A 404 57.61 -16.94 3.93
C ASP A 404 57.70 -17.57 5.32
N ARG A 405 58.32 -18.76 5.39
CA ARG A 405 58.50 -19.54 6.61
C ARG A 405 59.30 -18.79 7.68
N GLU A 406 60.16 -17.86 7.29
CA GLU A 406 60.96 -17.10 8.24
C GLU A 406 60.10 -16.06 8.96
N LEU A 407 59.34 -15.25 8.20
CA LEU A 407 58.41 -14.28 8.77
C LEU A 407 57.30 -14.96 9.59
N GLU A 408 56.79 -16.09 9.13
CA GLU A 408 55.83 -16.90 9.90
C GLU A 408 56.42 -17.37 11.24
N SER A 409 57.65 -17.91 11.24
CA SER A 409 58.30 -18.37 12.46
C SER A 409 58.55 -17.22 13.45
N ARG A 410 58.91 -16.04 12.96
CA ARG A 410 59.09 -14.83 13.78
C ARG A 410 57.75 -14.37 14.37
N LEU A 411 56.68 -14.33 13.57
CA LEU A 411 55.34 -13.95 14.04
C LEU A 411 54.85 -14.88 15.16
N ARG A 412 54.98 -16.20 14.99
CA ARG A 412 54.63 -17.18 16.02
C ARG A 412 55.52 -17.10 17.26
N LYS A 413 56.74 -16.59 17.14
CA LYS A 413 57.63 -16.36 18.28
C LYS A 413 57.15 -15.15 19.09
N VAL A 414 56.88 -14.02 18.45
CA VAL A 414 56.32 -12.82 19.12
C VAL A 414 54.99 -13.14 19.79
N ALA A 415 54.11 -13.86 19.11
CA ALA A 415 52.79 -14.21 19.63
C ALA A 415 52.84 -15.00 20.95
N ARG A 416 53.89 -15.81 21.16
CA ARG A 416 54.08 -16.57 22.42
C ARG A 416 54.35 -15.69 23.63
N GLU A 417 54.69 -14.41 23.43
CA GLU A 417 54.84 -13.44 24.51
C GLU A 417 53.48 -12.96 25.05
N PHE A 418 52.38 -13.25 24.36
CA PHE A 418 51.02 -12.84 24.71
C PHE A 418 50.19 -14.05 25.17
N PRO A 419 49.98 -14.26 26.49
CA PRO A 419 49.35 -15.47 27.01
C PRO A 419 47.89 -15.70 26.58
N ALA A 420 47.20 -14.63 26.17
CA ALA A 420 45.82 -14.69 25.72
C ALA A 420 45.70 -15.09 24.23
N ILE A 421 46.80 -15.18 23.48
CA ILE A 421 46.80 -15.72 22.12
C ILE A 421 46.87 -17.25 22.20
N LEU A 422 45.84 -17.92 21.69
CA LEU A 422 45.74 -19.37 21.71
C LEU A 422 46.48 -20.00 20.52
N ASP A 423 46.37 -19.39 19.33
CA ASP A 423 47.01 -19.87 18.11
C ASP A 423 47.20 -18.74 17.07
N ILE A 424 48.20 -18.88 16.20
CA ILE A 424 48.35 -18.08 14.97
C ILE A 424 48.53 -19.02 13.78
N HIS A 425 47.70 -18.81 12.76
CA HIS A 425 47.70 -19.64 11.56
C HIS A 425 47.30 -18.86 10.29
N ASP A 426 47.31 -19.55 9.14
CA ASP A 426 47.00 -19.00 7.81
C ASP A 426 47.80 -17.73 7.49
N VAL A 427 49.12 -17.82 7.72
CA VAL A 427 50.03 -16.71 7.50
C VAL A 427 50.33 -16.59 6.01
N VAL A 428 49.91 -15.48 5.40
CA VAL A 428 50.14 -15.16 3.99
C VAL A 428 51.04 -13.94 3.91
N VAL A 429 52.14 -14.05 3.16
CA VAL A 429 53.05 -12.93 2.91
C VAL A 429 52.92 -12.48 1.47
N THR A 430 52.67 -11.19 1.30
CA THR A 430 52.46 -10.55 0.01
C THR A 430 53.52 -9.50 -0.23
N HIS A 431 54.24 -9.60 -1.35
CA HIS A 431 55.23 -8.60 -1.75
C HIS A 431 54.66 -7.68 -2.82
N LEU A 432 54.56 -6.39 -2.50
CA LEU A 432 54.04 -5.32 -3.34
C LEU A 432 55.14 -4.29 -3.58
N HIS A 433 55.91 -4.46 -4.66
CA HIS A 433 57.06 -3.61 -5.00
C HIS A 433 58.05 -3.49 -3.81
N ASP A 434 58.07 -2.35 -3.11
CA ASP A 434 58.91 -2.07 -1.95
C ASP A 434 58.22 -2.34 -0.59
N ARG A 435 57.02 -2.92 -0.60
CA ARG A 435 56.21 -3.17 0.61
C ARG A 435 56.01 -4.67 0.84
N ILE A 436 56.26 -5.10 2.08
CA ILE A 436 55.94 -6.46 2.53
C ILE A 436 54.71 -6.37 3.43
N GLN A 437 53.66 -7.12 3.07
CA GLN A 437 52.45 -7.24 3.86
C GLN A 437 52.33 -8.68 4.39
N VAL A 438 52.05 -8.82 5.68
CA VAL A 438 51.77 -10.09 6.33
C VAL A 438 50.31 -10.11 6.76
N ASN A 439 49.58 -11.16 6.44
CA ASN A 439 48.21 -11.39 6.91
C ASN A 439 48.18 -12.68 7.72
N CYS A 440 47.47 -12.73 8.84
CA CYS A 440 47.31 -13.95 9.61
C CYS A 440 45.97 -13.99 10.35
N HIS A 441 45.59 -15.18 10.78
CA HIS A 441 44.50 -15.39 11.73
C HIS A 441 45.08 -15.60 13.13
N CYS A 442 44.39 -15.07 14.15
CA CYS A 442 44.80 -15.12 15.54
C CYS A 442 43.62 -15.61 16.40
N THR A 443 43.76 -16.79 16.99
CA THR A 443 42.71 -17.40 17.81
C THR A 443 42.78 -16.86 19.24
N LEU A 444 41.65 -16.40 19.76
CA LEU A 444 41.49 -15.77 21.07
C LEU A 444 40.31 -16.40 21.85
N PRO A 445 40.25 -16.27 23.18
CA PRO A 445 39.13 -16.75 23.99
C PRO A 445 37.78 -16.16 23.55
N ASP A 446 36.72 -16.97 23.56
CA ASP A 446 35.38 -16.59 23.07
C ASP A 446 34.75 -15.41 23.84
N ASP A 447 35.08 -15.31 25.13
CA ASP A 447 34.52 -14.35 26.07
C ASP A 447 35.38 -13.08 26.20
N LEU A 448 36.48 -12.98 25.44
CA LEU A 448 37.35 -11.81 25.48
C LEU A 448 36.64 -10.58 24.88
N PRO A 449 36.48 -9.47 25.63
CA PRO A 449 35.82 -8.28 25.11
C PRO A 449 36.54 -7.69 23.89
N MET A 450 35.79 -7.23 22.88
CA MET A 450 36.38 -6.69 21.64
C MET A 450 37.37 -5.53 21.87
N ALA A 451 37.18 -4.73 22.91
CA ALA A 451 38.12 -3.67 23.28
C ALA A 451 39.49 -4.24 23.73
N GLU A 452 39.48 -5.35 24.47
CA GLU A 452 40.69 -6.04 24.91
C GLU A 452 41.34 -6.79 23.75
N VAL A 453 40.54 -7.44 22.89
CA VAL A 453 41.01 -8.04 21.62
C VAL A 453 41.80 -7.02 20.81
N HIS A 454 41.25 -5.82 20.58
CA HIS A 454 41.91 -4.79 19.79
C HIS A 454 43.22 -4.31 20.45
N THR A 455 43.23 -4.13 21.76
CA THR A 455 44.44 -3.74 22.52
C THR A 455 45.55 -4.78 22.37
N LEU A 456 45.20 -6.06 22.49
CA LEU A 456 46.13 -7.18 22.36
C LEU A 456 46.67 -7.31 20.94
N LEU A 457 45.81 -7.22 19.91
CA LEU A 457 46.22 -7.27 18.51
C LEU A 457 47.15 -6.10 18.15
N THR A 458 46.86 -4.91 18.65
CA THR A 458 47.72 -3.72 18.45
C THR A 458 49.09 -3.91 19.10
N ALA A 459 49.14 -4.49 20.31
CA ALA A 459 50.39 -4.79 20.99
C ALA A 459 51.22 -5.87 20.25
N LEU A 460 50.56 -6.91 19.73
CA LEU A 460 51.18 -7.93 18.89
C LEU A 460 51.74 -7.31 17.60
N GLU A 461 50.95 -6.49 16.90
CA GLU A 461 51.37 -5.83 15.67
C GLU A 461 52.60 -4.94 15.90
N ASN A 462 52.58 -4.12 16.94
CA ASN A 462 53.70 -3.27 17.29
C ASN A 462 54.96 -4.08 17.63
N SER A 463 54.82 -5.16 18.39
CA SER A 463 55.95 -6.03 18.76
C SER A 463 56.53 -6.74 17.55
N PHE A 464 55.67 -7.20 16.62
CA PHE A 464 56.12 -7.83 15.39
C PHE A 464 56.83 -6.85 14.45
N LYS A 465 56.30 -5.63 14.30
CA LYS A 465 56.95 -4.56 13.51
C LYS A 465 58.31 -4.15 14.08
N LEU A 466 58.52 -4.28 15.39
CA LEU A 466 59.83 -4.05 16.01
C LEU A 466 60.82 -5.17 15.69
N GLU A 467 60.40 -6.43 15.66
CA GLU A 467 61.27 -7.57 15.31
C GLU A 467 61.51 -7.68 13.79
N CYS A 468 60.55 -7.26 12.95
CA CYS A 468 60.59 -7.32 11.49
C CYS A 468 60.25 -5.95 10.87
N PRO A 469 61.15 -4.95 10.94
CA PRO A 469 60.91 -3.61 10.41
C PRO A 469 60.74 -3.57 8.88
N GLU A 470 61.14 -4.62 8.17
CA GLU A 470 60.88 -4.82 6.73
C GLU A 470 59.39 -5.01 6.40
N VAL A 471 58.56 -5.40 7.37
CA VAL A 471 57.10 -5.58 7.19
C VAL A 471 56.40 -4.22 7.29
N THR A 472 55.84 -3.78 6.17
CA THR A 472 55.14 -2.49 6.06
C THR A 472 53.76 -2.54 6.69
N ARG A 473 53.06 -3.68 6.59
CA ARG A 473 51.69 -3.84 7.11
C ARG A 473 51.48 -5.26 7.64
N LEU A 474 50.88 -5.39 8.81
CA LEU A 474 50.39 -6.65 9.36
C LEU A 474 48.86 -6.55 9.52
N LEU A 475 48.10 -7.45 8.89
CA LEU A 475 46.67 -7.59 9.14
C LEU A 475 46.40 -8.86 9.94
N ILE A 476 45.72 -8.71 11.07
CA ILE A 476 45.39 -9.82 11.95
C ILE A 476 43.87 -9.98 11.98
N HIS A 477 43.38 -11.14 11.59
CA HIS A 477 41.98 -11.52 11.72
C HIS A 477 41.77 -12.24 13.06
N PRO A 478 41.09 -11.65 14.06
CA PRO A 478 40.78 -12.36 15.30
C PRO A 478 39.68 -13.41 15.07
N GLU A 479 39.92 -14.63 15.55
CA GLU A 479 38.95 -15.72 15.54
C GLU A 479 38.63 -16.17 16.97
N PRO A 480 37.37 -16.48 17.29
CA PRO A 480 37.01 -17.05 18.58
C PRO A 480 37.45 -18.52 18.65
N ALA A 481 37.81 -19.01 19.84
CA ALA A 481 38.22 -20.39 20.08
C ALA A 481 37.16 -21.43 19.64
N THR A 482 35.88 -21.05 19.63
CA THR A 482 34.76 -21.88 19.17
C THR A 482 34.57 -21.92 17.66
N ASP A 483 35.23 -21.06 16.87
CA ASP A 483 35.19 -21.15 15.40
C ASP A 483 36.06 -22.32 14.92
N ASN A 484 35.55 -23.52 15.19
CA ASN A 484 36.17 -24.79 14.88
C ASN A 484 35.89 -25.15 13.41
N ARG A 485 36.20 -24.25 12.47
CA ARG A 485 36.25 -24.54 11.03
C ARG A 485 37.58 -25.17 10.61
N ARG A 486 38.16 -26.00 11.49
CA ARG A 486 39.35 -26.79 11.22
C ARG A 486 39.23 -28.17 11.83
#